data_AF-A0A7C8EJS0-F1
#
_entry.id   AF-A0A7C8EJS0-F1
#
_cell.length_a   1.000
_cell.length_b   1.000
_cell.length_c   1.000
_cell.angle_alpha   90.00
_cell.angle_beta   90.00
_cell.angle_gamma   90.00
#
_symmetry.space_group_name_H-M   'P 1'
#
loop_
_entity.id
_entity.type
_entity.pdbx_description
1 polymer ?
#
loop_
_entity_poly.entity_id
_entity_poly.type
_entity_poly.pdbx_seq_one_letter_code
_entity_poly.pdbx_strand_id
1 'polypeptide(L)'
;MDPSEKDYIAYKAYVDLWAAENPIKTNKLQVLLIVNGLLLSALQLGRGFHIASWPIFVAGSLFCAIWIMSIGRTSLFQKVWQAKAIEFSNKYKGDPRFQLLDTEAAELAAPRWLRFLGAVPSKYYLLGAPVVFSLAWTGGLVYIILKQGGSQ
;
A
#
# COMPACT_ATOMS: atom_id res chain seq x y z
N MET A 1 -20.64 -12.13 -32.47
CA MET A 1 -19.50 -12.24 -31.53
C MET A 1 -19.47 -13.64 -30.99
N ASP A 2 -18.40 -14.35 -31.32
CA ASP A 2 -18.09 -15.67 -30.77
C ASP A 2 -17.94 -15.55 -29.23
N PRO A 3 -18.52 -16.45 -28.42
CA PRO A 3 -18.24 -16.54 -26.99
C PRO A 3 -16.75 -16.40 -26.63
N SER A 4 -15.85 -16.99 -27.41
CA SER A 4 -14.41 -16.94 -27.17
C SER A 4 -13.83 -15.51 -27.26
N GLU A 5 -14.36 -14.71 -28.19
CA GLU A 5 -13.95 -13.33 -28.43
C GLU A 5 -14.40 -12.41 -27.29
N LYS A 6 -15.62 -12.64 -26.76
CA LYS A 6 -16.12 -11.92 -25.58
C LYS A 6 -15.28 -12.22 -24.34
N ASP A 7 -14.93 -13.49 -24.12
CA ASP A 7 -14.09 -13.91 -23.00
C ASP A 7 -12.67 -13.33 -23.12
N TYR A 8 -12.11 -13.28 -24.32
CA TYR A 8 -10.81 -12.64 -24.58
C TYR A 8 -10.82 -11.12 -24.29
N ILE A 9 -11.86 -10.39 -24.71
CA ILE A 9 -11.98 -8.95 -24.44
C ILE A 9 -12.08 -8.69 -22.93
N ALA A 10 -12.90 -9.47 -22.22
CA ALA A 10 -13.05 -9.36 -20.78
C ALA A 10 -11.74 -9.65 -20.05
N TYR A 11 -11.01 -10.67 -20.51
CA TYR A 11 -9.71 -11.05 -19.98
C TYR A 11 -8.64 -9.98 -20.23
N LYS A 12 -8.56 -9.44 -21.45
CA LYS A 12 -7.62 -8.36 -21.77
C LYS A 12 -7.86 -7.13 -20.90
N ALA A 13 -9.12 -6.69 -20.79
CA ALA A 13 -9.47 -5.57 -19.91
C ALA A 13 -9.07 -5.84 -18.45
N TYR A 14 -9.22 -7.09 -18.01
CA TYR A 14 -8.81 -7.52 -16.68
C TYR A 14 -7.27 -7.45 -16.49
N VAL A 15 -6.48 -7.92 -17.45
CA VAL A 15 -5.00 -7.84 -17.41
C VAL A 15 -4.52 -6.40 -17.45
N ASP A 16 -5.12 -5.56 -18.30
CA ASP A 16 -4.78 -4.14 -18.43
C ASP A 16 -5.03 -3.39 -17.10
N LEU A 17 -6.13 -3.71 -16.40
CA LEU A 17 -6.43 -3.15 -15.08
C LEU A 17 -5.38 -3.53 -14.03
N TRP A 18 -4.82 -4.72 -14.09
CA TRP A 18 -3.75 -5.13 -13.17
C TRP A 18 -2.40 -4.52 -13.48
N ALA A 19 -2.04 -4.45 -14.76
CA ALA A 19 -0.82 -3.79 -15.19
C ALA A 19 -0.80 -2.33 -14.71
N ALA A 20 -1.95 -1.65 -14.74
CA ALA A 20 -2.10 -0.30 -14.24
C ALA A 20 -2.03 -0.17 -12.70
N GLU A 21 -2.28 -1.23 -11.93
CA GLU A 21 -2.43 -1.16 -10.47
C GLU A 21 -1.08 -1.21 -9.70
N ASN A 22 -0.12 -1.99 -10.17
CA ASN A 22 1.20 -2.08 -9.53
C ASN A 22 1.93 -0.71 -9.44
N PRO A 23 1.90 0.14 -10.48
CA PRO A 23 2.35 1.52 -10.40
C PRO A 23 1.58 2.35 -9.37
N ILE A 24 0.25 2.20 -9.28
CA ILE A 24 -0.59 2.99 -8.37
C ILE A 24 -0.21 2.75 -6.91
N LYS A 25 0.05 1.50 -6.51
CA LYS A 25 0.53 1.19 -5.15
C LYS A 25 1.85 1.86 -4.82
N THR A 26 2.80 1.69 -5.73
CA THR A 26 4.17 2.17 -5.57
C THR A 26 4.15 3.69 -5.47
N ASN A 27 3.38 4.36 -6.33
CA ASN A 27 3.19 5.80 -6.30
C ASN A 27 2.52 6.26 -5.00
N LYS A 28 1.47 5.58 -4.52
CA LYS A 28 0.82 5.93 -3.24
C LYS A 28 1.77 5.81 -2.05
N LEU A 29 2.64 4.80 -2.04
CA LEU A 29 3.64 4.62 -1.00
C LEU A 29 4.76 5.66 -1.12
N GLN A 30 5.24 5.95 -2.32
CA GLN A 30 6.24 6.99 -2.56
C GLN A 30 5.74 8.36 -2.14
N VAL A 31 4.50 8.72 -2.50
CA VAL A 31 3.88 9.99 -2.07
C VAL A 31 3.75 10.04 -0.54
N LEU A 32 3.33 8.94 0.10
CA LEU A 32 3.31 8.86 1.57
C LEU A 32 4.69 9.16 2.16
N LEU A 33 5.75 8.55 1.65
CA LEU A 33 7.12 8.74 2.11
C LEU A 33 7.61 10.17 1.86
N ILE A 34 7.35 10.72 0.67
CA ILE A 34 7.73 12.10 0.31
C ILE A 34 7.07 13.10 1.25
N VAL A 35 5.74 12.99 1.45
CA VAL A 35 5.01 13.91 2.32
C VAL A 35 5.49 13.80 3.77
N ASN A 36 5.72 12.59 4.28
CA ASN A 36 6.29 12.41 5.62
C ASN A 36 7.70 12.98 5.75
N GLY A 37 8.54 12.83 4.71
CA GLY A 37 9.87 13.43 4.66
C GLY A 37 9.83 14.96 4.67
N LEU A 38 8.89 15.57 3.94
CA LEU A 38 8.68 17.02 3.95
C LEU A 38 8.19 17.52 5.31
N LEU A 39 7.22 16.84 5.93
CA LEU A 39 6.73 17.17 7.27
C LEU A 39 7.84 17.07 8.32
N LEU A 40 8.66 16.02 8.26
CA LEU A 40 9.79 15.85 9.16
C LEU A 40 10.85 16.94 8.96
N SER A 41 11.13 17.31 7.71
CA SER A 41 12.06 18.39 7.38
C SER A 41 11.55 19.73 7.91
N ALA A 42 10.26 20.04 7.72
CA ALA A 42 9.62 21.23 8.27
C ALA A 42 9.67 21.25 9.80
N LEU A 43 9.45 20.11 10.46
CA LEU A 43 9.58 19.96 11.90
C LEU A 43 11.00 20.32 12.38
N GLN A 44 12.04 19.79 11.72
CA GLN A 44 13.42 20.07 12.10
C GLN A 44 13.82 21.53 11.92
N LEU A 45 13.35 22.19 10.85
CA LEU A 45 13.57 23.62 10.63
C LEU A 45 12.83 24.49 11.67
N GLY A 46 11.66 24.04 12.14
CA GLY A 46 10.77 24.74 13.07
C GLY A 46 11.13 24.64 14.55
N ARG A 47 12.36 24.22 14.91
CA ARG A 47 12.87 23.91 16.26
C ARG A 47 12.55 22.49 16.79
N GLY A 48 11.98 21.61 15.99
CA GLY A 48 11.77 20.21 16.37
C GLY A 48 10.57 19.99 17.30
N PHE A 49 10.75 19.16 18.33
CA PHE A 49 9.71 18.74 19.29
C PHE A 49 9.37 19.84 20.31
N HIS A 50 8.79 20.93 19.84
CA HIS A 50 8.22 22.01 20.64
C HIS A 50 6.71 22.10 20.47
N ILE A 51 6.02 22.68 21.46
CA ILE A 51 4.56 22.84 21.38
C ILE A 51 4.14 23.67 20.17
N ALA A 52 4.90 24.68 19.77
CA ALA A 52 4.61 25.49 18.58
C ALA A 52 4.51 24.65 17.28
N SER A 53 5.11 23.45 17.27
CA SER A 53 5.06 22.50 16.16
C SER A 53 3.83 21.59 16.19
N TRP A 54 2.90 21.73 17.16
CA TRP A 54 1.69 20.91 17.27
C TRP A 54 0.88 20.80 15.97
N PRO A 55 0.76 21.85 15.11
CA PRO A 55 0.01 21.72 13.87
C PRO A 55 0.63 20.71 12.90
N ILE A 56 1.97 20.59 12.89
CA ILE A 56 2.69 19.64 12.04
C ILE A 56 2.40 18.20 12.47
N PHE A 57 2.38 17.92 13.78
CA PHE A 57 2.06 16.59 14.30
C PHE A 57 0.60 16.20 14.03
N VAL A 58 -0.34 17.14 14.21
CA VAL A 58 -1.76 16.90 13.89
C VAL A 58 -1.94 16.66 12.38
N ALA A 59 -1.34 17.52 11.54
CA ALA A 59 -1.40 17.36 10.09
C ALA A 59 -0.81 16.02 9.63
N GLY A 60 0.34 15.62 10.18
CA GLY A 60 0.97 14.33 9.88
C GLY A 60 0.11 13.14 10.28
N SER A 61 -0.49 13.16 11.47
CA SER A 61 -1.38 12.09 11.94
C SER A 61 -2.65 11.98 11.08
N LEU A 62 -3.36 13.10 10.86
CA LEU A 62 -4.58 13.11 10.05
C LEU A 62 -4.31 12.74 8.58
N PHE A 63 -3.24 13.27 7.99
CA PHE A 63 -2.83 12.92 6.63
C PHE A 63 -2.60 11.41 6.52
N CYS A 64 -1.81 10.83 7.41
CA CYS A 64 -1.54 9.39 7.40
C CYS A 64 -2.81 8.57 7.62
N ALA A 65 -3.70 8.97 8.53
CA ALA A 65 -4.98 8.30 8.77
C ALA A 65 -5.88 8.30 7.53
N ILE A 66 -6.02 9.44 6.84
CA ILE A 66 -6.75 9.53 5.57
C ILE A 66 -6.07 8.65 4.50
N TRP A 67 -4.74 8.63 4.49
CA TRP A 67 -3.97 7.82 3.54
C TRP A 67 -4.18 6.32 3.73
N ILE A 68 -4.42 5.84 4.96
CA ILE A 68 -4.83 4.45 5.23
C ILE A 68 -6.08 4.11 4.40
N MET A 69 -7.10 4.97 4.39
CA MET A 69 -8.33 4.72 3.62
C MET A 69 -8.06 4.68 2.11
N SER A 70 -7.20 5.58 1.61
CA SER A 70 -6.80 5.60 0.20
C SER A 70 -6.09 4.31 -0.23
N ILE A 71 -5.17 3.81 0.59
CA ILE A 71 -4.46 2.55 0.31
C ILE A 71 -5.37 1.33 0.55
N GLY A 72 -6.26 1.39 1.55
CA GLY A 72 -7.27 0.39 1.83
C GLY A 72 -8.18 0.12 0.64
N ARG A 73 -8.65 1.18 -0.03
CA ARG A 73 -9.47 1.04 -1.24
C ARG A 73 -8.73 0.30 -2.36
N THR A 74 -7.46 0.64 -2.60
CA THR A 74 -6.63 -0.09 -3.58
C THR A 74 -6.44 -1.53 -3.16
N SER A 75 -6.14 -1.79 -1.89
CA SER A 75 -5.98 -3.16 -1.35
C SER A 75 -7.24 -4.02 -1.49
N LEU A 76 -8.43 -3.42 -1.35
CA LEU A 76 -9.71 -4.11 -1.55
C LEU A 76 -9.92 -4.47 -3.03
N PHE A 77 -9.68 -3.53 -3.95
CA PHE A 77 -9.80 -3.78 -5.39
C PHE A 77 -8.92 -4.95 -5.83
N GLN A 78 -7.71 -5.06 -5.26
CA GLN A 78 -6.82 -6.18 -5.52
C GLN A 78 -7.42 -7.54 -5.19
N LYS A 79 -8.05 -7.64 -4.02
CA LYS A 79 -8.62 -8.89 -3.56
C LYS A 79 -9.76 -9.33 -4.49
N VAL A 80 -10.59 -8.38 -4.90
CA VAL A 80 -11.67 -8.62 -5.88
C VAL A 80 -11.10 -9.02 -7.23
N TRP A 81 -10.04 -8.34 -7.68
CA TRP A 81 -9.37 -8.64 -8.93
C TRP A 81 -8.76 -10.05 -8.88
N GLN A 82 -7.94 -10.39 -7.89
CA GLN A 82 -7.35 -11.72 -7.73
C GLN A 82 -8.39 -12.84 -7.74
N ALA A 83 -9.53 -12.64 -7.06
CA ALA A 83 -10.63 -13.60 -7.08
C ALA A 83 -11.15 -13.85 -8.52
N LYS A 84 -11.28 -12.80 -9.33
CA LYS A 84 -11.67 -12.92 -10.74
C LYS A 84 -10.60 -13.58 -11.62
N ALA A 85 -9.30 -13.37 -11.40
CA ALA A 85 -8.26 -14.11 -12.13
C ALA A 85 -8.37 -15.60 -11.85
N ILE A 86 -8.53 -15.96 -10.58
CA ILE A 86 -8.64 -17.35 -10.16
C ILE A 86 -9.87 -17.99 -10.81
N GLU A 87 -10.98 -17.27 -10.89
CA GLU A 87 -12.18 -17.71 -11.62
C GLU A 87 -11.89 -17.97 -13.10
N PHE A 88 -11.24 -17.03 -13.81
CA PHE A 88 -10.87 -17.20 -15.21
C PHE A 88 -9.85 -18.32 -15.45
N SER A 89 -8.82 -18.43 -14.61
CA SER A 89 -7.83 -19.52 -14.67
C SER A 89 -8.49 -20.89 -14.47
N ASN A 90 -9.47 -20.99 -13.56
CA ASN A 90 -10.23 -22.22 -13.36
C ASN A 90 -11.19 -22.54 -14.51
N LYS A 91 -11.76 -21.52 -15.17
CA LYS A 91 -12.60 -21.69 -16.36
C LYS A 91 -11.79 -22.17 -17.57
N TYR A 92 -10.54 -21.69 -17.72
CA TYR A 92 -9.66 -22.01 -18.85
C TYR A 92 -8.38 -22.76 -18.41
N LYS A 93 -8.52 -23.85 -17.66
CA LYS A 93 -7.38 -24.64 -17.16
C LYS A 93 -6.41 -25.13 -18.24
N GLY A 94 -6.92 -25.45 -19.42
CA GLY A 94 -6.11 -25.97 -20.54
C GLY A 94 -5.41 -24.90 -21.36
N ASP A 95 -5.68 -23.61 -21.13
CA ASP A 95 -5.09 -22.53 -21.90
C ASP A 95 -4.01 -21.80 -21.08
N PRO A 96 -2.72 -21.92 -21.44
CA PRO A 96 -1.63 -21.31 -20.69
C PRO A 96 -1.72 -19.78 -20.65
N ARG A 97 -2.44 -19.16 -21.59
CA ARG A 97 -2.64 -17.70 -21.59
C ARG A 97 -3.40 -17.20 -20.38
N PHE A 98 -4.21 -18.05 -19.74
CA PHE A 98 -5.02 -17.74 -18.57
C PHE A 98 -4.37 -18.17 -17.24
N GLN A 99 -3.17 -18.76 -17.28
CA GLN A 99 -2.41 -19.20 -16.11
C GLN A 99 -1.42 -18.14 -15.60
N LEU A 100 -1.83 -16.86 -15.58
CA LEU A 100 -0.97 -15.74 -15.16
C LEU A 100 -0.54 -15.79 -13.69
N LEU A 101 -1.33 -16.45 -12.85
CA LEU A 101 -1.06 -16.56 -11.41
C LEU A 101 -0.32 -17.86 -11.05
N ASP A 102 -0.03 -18.72 -12.03
CA ASP A 102 0.78 -19.92 -11.81
C ASP A 102 2.24 -19.51 -11.60
N THR A 103 2.53 -19.19 -10.35
CA THR A 103 3.81 -18.65 -9.88
C THR A 103 4.55 -19.67 -9.02
N GLU A 104 3.97 -20.83 -8.74
CA GLU A 104 4.49 -21.82 -7.80
C GLU A 104 5.88 -22.34 -8.23
N ALA A 105 6.05 -22.63 -9.53
CA ALA A 105 7.33 -23.02 -10.10
C ALA A 105 8.38 -21.89 -10.02
N ALA A 106 7.96 -20.64 -10.24
CA ALA A 106 8.84 -19.47 -10.19
C ALA A 106 9.25 -19.13 -8.74
N GLU A 107 8.34 -19.27 -7.78
CA GLU A 107 8.59 -19.09 -6.36
C GLU A 107 9.58 -20.14 -5.84
N LEU A 108 9.43 -21.40 -6.25
CA LEU A 108 10.35 -22.48 -5.87
C LEU A 108 11.76 -22.28 -6.44
N ALA A 109 11.87 -21.73 -7.66
CA ALA A 109 13.14 -21.38 -8.29
C ALA A 109 13.81 -20.15 -7.65
N ALA A 110 13.08 -19.34 -6.87
CA ALA A 110 13.62 -18.13 -6.28
C ALA A 110 14.60 -18.40 -5.12
N PRO A 111 15.64 -17.55 -4.97
CA PRO A 111 16.55 -17.61 -3.83
C PRO A 111 15.82 -17.59 -2.48
N ARG A 112 16.33 -18.33 -1.49
CA ARG A 112 15.69 -18.46 -0.16
C ARG A 112 15.44 -17.12 0.52
N TRP A 113 16.36 -16.16 0.37
CA TRP A 113 16.21 -14.81 0.93
C TRP A 113 15.06 -14.04 0.28
N LEU A 114 14.85 -14.19 -1.03
CA LEU A 114 13.76 -13.53 -1.76
C LEU A 114 12.41 -14.14 -1.37
N ARG A 115 12.36 -15.46 -1.20
CA ARG A 115 11.18 -16.14 -0.65
C ARG A 115 10.84 -15.68 0.75
N PHE A 116 11.84 -15.50 1.61
CA PHE A 116 11.64 -14.99 2.96
C PHE A 116 11.09 -13.55 2.97
N LEU A 117 11.68 -12.65 2.19
CA LEU A 117 11.19 -11.26 2.09
C LEU A 117 9.83 -11.17 1.38
N GLY A 118 9.61 -11.99 0.37
CA GLY A 118 8.36 -12.06 -0.39
C GLY A 118 7.22 -12.77 0.34
N ALA A 119 7.52 -13.56 1.38
CA ALA A 119 6.52 -14.26 2.18
C ALA A 119 5.61 -13.30 2.97
N VAL A 120 6.05 -12.05 3.18
CA VAL A 120 5.23 -11.05 3.88
C VAL A 120 4.17 -10.50 2.91
N PRO A 121 2.87 -10.70 3.20
CA PRO A 121 1.82 -10.22 2.30
C PRO A 121 1.89 -8.70 2.11
N SER A 122 1.87 -8.27 0.84
CA SER A 122 1.99 -6.86 0.46
C SER A 122 0.98 -5.93 1.16
N LYS A 123 -0.19 -6.45 1.54
CA LYS A 123 -1.20 -5.72 2.35
C LYS A 123 -0.64 -5.18 3.67
N TYR A 124 0.28 -5.88 4.32
CA TYR A 124 0.86 -5.44 5.59
C TYR A 124 1.82 -4.27 5.41
N TYR A 125 2.62 -4.27 4.33
CA TYR A 125 3.46 -3.11 4.01
C TYR A 125 2.63 -1.91 3.59
N LEU A 126 1.63 -2.14 2.72
CA LEU A 126 0.80 -1.07 2.17
C LEU A 126 -0.06 -0.39 3.24
N LEU A 127 -0.70 -1.16 4.12
CA LEU A 127 -1.55 -0.61 5.18
C LEU A 127 -0.77 -0.30 6.46
N GLY A 128 0.32 -1.03 6.73
CA GLY A 128 1.12 -0.85 7.93
C GLY A 128 1.91 0.45 7.91
N ALA A 129 2.51 0.84 6.78
CA ALA A 129 3.29 2.08 6.68
C ALA A 129 2.51 3.33 7.12
N PRO A 130 1.30 3.63 6.59
CA PRO A 130 0.54 4.80 7.04
C PRO A 130 0.04 4.68 8.48
N VAL A 131 -0.23 3.47 9.00
CA VAL A 131 -0.54 3.26 10.43
C VAL A 131 0.64 3.64 11.30
N VAL A 132 1.84 3.12 10.98
CA VAL A 132 3.07 3.40 11.73
C VAL A 132 3.38 4.90 11.73
N PHE A 133 3.26 5.56 10.57
CA PHE A 133 3.46 7.02 10.51
C PHE A 133 2.42 7.79 11.32
N SER A 134 1.13 7.41 11.23
CA SER A 134 0.08 8.03 12.03
C SER A 134 0.36 7.90 13.54
N LEU A 135 0.77 6.71 13.99
CA LEU A 135 1.15 6.47 15.38
C LEU A 135 2.39 7.27 15.78
N ALA A 136 3.40 7.38 14.91
CA ALA A 136 4.60 8.16 15.19
C ALA A 136 4.28 9.66 15.37
N TRP A 137 3.46 10.23 14.49
CA TRP A 137 3.02 11.63 14.60
C TRP A 137 2.15 11.85 15.85
N THR A 138 1.24 10.92 16.13
CA THR A 138 0.37 10.99 17.32
C THR A 138 1.19 10.86 18.61
N GLY A 139 2.16 9.95 18.65
CA GLY A 139 3.08 9.80 19.78
C GLY A 139 3.92 11.05 19.99
N GLY A 140 4.40 11.68 18.92
CA GLY A 140 5.08 12.98 18.98
C GLY A 140 4.20 14.10 19.54
N LEU A 141 2.93 14.16 19.13
CA LEU A 141 1.94 15.10 19.66
C LEU A 141 1.70 14.89 21.17
N VAL A 142 1.47 13.65 21.58
CA VAL A 142 1.27 13.31 23.00
C VAL A 142 2.53 13.67 23.81
N TYR A 143 3.71 13.36 23.30
CA TYR A 143 4.98 13.70 23.94
C TYR A 143 5.14 15.20 24.18
N ILE A 144 4.87 16.06 23.17
CA ILE A 144 5.01 17.51 23.34
C ILE A 144 3.97 18.09 24.33
N ILE A 145 2.76 17.53 24.36
CA ILE A 145 1.71 17.95 25.30
C ILE A 145 2.10 17.57 26.73
N LEU A 146 2.53 16.32 26.96
CA LEU A 146 2.94 15.84 28.28
C LEU A 146 4.16 16.60 28.82
N LYS A 147 5.14 16.88 27.95
CA LYS A 147 6.33 17.65 28.32
C LYS A 147 6.01 19.07 28.79
N GLN A 148 4.99 19.70 28.19
CA GLN A 148 4.52 21.02 28.61
C GLN A 148 3.76 20.96 29.94
N GLY A 149 2.92 19.93 30.14
CA GLY A 149 2.16 19.75 31.37
C GLY A 149 3.03 19.42 32.60
N GLY A 150 4.20 18.81 32.41
CA GLY A 150 5.16 18.55 33.49
C GLY A 150 6.18 19.66 33.76
N SER A 151 6.10 20.79 33.03
CA SER A 151 6.96 21.98 33.25
C SER A 151 6.21 23.13 33.96
N GLN A 152 5.04 22.86 34.54
CA GLN A 152 4.34 23.73 35.50
C GLN A 152 4.56 23.18 36.91
#